data_AF-A0A1G0HSG6-F1
#
_entry.id   AF-A0A1G0HSG6-F1
#
_cell.length_a   1.000
_cell.length_b   1.000
_cell.length_c   1.000
_cell.angle_alpha   90.00
_cell.angle_beta   90.00
_cell.angle_gamma   90.00
#
_symmetry.space_group_name_H-M   'P 1'
#
loop_
_entity.id
_entity.type
_entity.pdbx_description
1 polymer ?
#
loop_
_entity_poly.entity_id
_entity_poly.type
_entity_poly.pdbx_seq_one_letter_code
_entity_poly.pdbx_strand_id
1 'polypeptide(L)'
;MATTDDRKISPDEEYQYPKEEYVTEVTPSPPSEPPEHKSRWQMLLNWMQNNKRVTVVVVLIAVVLIAFEFMTPSNKIKPVSTEPVAVQPTVPVPPNPQVVDQLNTLNSDAQTNQAAINQLQSQIEDLRSQVAQANASQAQLSQSLTLLTEQIKDLTTKLHPSKTATAFKVPVPAPIVFHLRAIVPGRAWIVSSDGLSESVSVGDSVPQYGTVQTVDANRGLVLTSSGKVITYGVNDH
;
A
#
# COMPACT_ATOMS: atom_id res chain seq x y z
N MET A 1 40.68 -69.13 -22.70
CA MET A 1 41.43 -67.97 -23.23
C MET A 1 40.43 -66.97 -23.77
N ALA A 2 40.27 -65.83 -23.10
CA ALA A 2 39.56 -64.65 -23.62
C ALA A 2 40.29 -63.42 -23.06
N THR A 3 40.82 -62.59 -23.97
CA THR A 3 41.65 -61.39 -23.74
C THR A 3 40.74 -60.15 -23.74
N THR A 4 40.76 -59.30 -22.69
CA THR A 4 41.52 -58.03 -22.54
C THR A 4 41.02 -56.92 -23.48
N ASP A 5 40.18 -55.98 -23.03
CA ASP A 5 40.47 -54.73 -22.27
C ASP A 5 41.08 -53.63 -23.18
N ASP A 6 40.30 -52.58 -23.47
CA ASP A 6 40.75 -51.40 -24.21
C ASP A 6 40.43 -50.12 -23.42
N ARG A 7 41.50 -49.51 -22.92
CA ARG A 7 41.56 -48.17 -22.32
C ARG A 7 42.08 -47.20 -23.38
N LYS A 8 41.57 -45.95 -23.43
CA LYS A 8 42.36 -44.69 -23.47
C LYS A 8 41.43 -43.46 -23.55
N ILE A 9 41.40 -42.58 -22.54
CA ILE A 9 42.26 -41.40 -22.24
C ILE A 9 41.70 -40.07 -22.84
N SER A 10 41.41 -39.13 -21.95
CA SER A 10 41.14 -37.66 -22.09
C SER A 10 42.48 -36.89 -22.32
N PRO A 11 42.66 -35.55 -22.48
CA PRO A 11 41.76 -34.41 -22.18
C PRO A 11 41.91 -33.13 -23.07
N ASP A 12 41.15 -32.09 -22.70
CA ASP A 12 41.40 -30.63 -22.77
C ASP A 12 41.55 -29.83 -24.09
N GLU A 13 40.99 -28.59 -24.00
CA GLU A 13 41.29 -27.38 -24.79
C GLU A 13 40.75 -27.37 -26.24
N GLU A 14 40.18 -26.33 -26.83
CA GLU A 14 40.09 -24.89 -26.59
C GLU A 14 39.31 -24.36 -27.81
N TYR A 15 38.19 -23.65 -27.66
CA TYR A 15 37.69 -22.78 -28.75
C TYR A 15 36.87 -21.63 -28.20
N GLN A 16 37.60 -20.54 -27.95
CA GLN A 16 37.13 -19.17 -27.95
C GLN A 16 36.62 -18.79 -29.35
N TYR A 17 35.54 -18.01 -29.41
CA TYR A 17 35.29 -17.12 -30.53
C TYR A 17 35.19 -15.66 -30.06
N PRO A 18 35.68 -14.70 -30.87
CA PRO A 18 35.99 -13.34 -30.44
C PRO A 18 34.77 -12.41 -30.57
N LYS A 19 34.80 -11.31 -29.80
CA LYS A 19 33.91 -10.15 -29.96
C LYS A 19 34.64 -9.09 -30.80
N GLU A 20 34.17 -8.79 -32.01
CA GLU A 20 34.44 -7.52 -32.74
C GLU A 20 33.22 -7.27 -33.68
N GLU A 21 32.36 -6.27 -33.47
CA GLU A 21 32.45 -4.81 -33.77
C GLU A 21 32.09 -4.40 -35.22
N TYR A 22 30.99 -3.63 -35.33
CA TYR A 22 30.48 -2.75 -36.43
C TYR A 22 30.10 -3.40 -37.79
N VAL A 23 29.09 -2.97 -38.56
CA VAL A 23 28.62 -1.63 -38.95
C VAL A 23 27.11 -1.67 -39.30
N THR A 24 26.44 -0.55 -39.07
CA THR A 24 25.08 -0.15 -39.45
C THR A 24 24.74 -0.30 -40.94
N GLU A 25 23.56 -0.85 -41.26
CA GLU A 25 22.80 -0.44 -42.45
C GLU A 25 21.28 -0.48 -42.17
N VAL A 26 20.63 0.62 -42.54
CA VAL A 26 19.27 1.01 -42.19
C VAL A 26 18.28 0.35 -43.14
N THR A 27 17.33 -0.43 -42.63
CA THR A 27 16.10 -0.79 -43.36
C THR A 27 14.89 -0.45 -42.49
N PRO A 28 13.99 0.47 -42.90
CA PRO A 28 12.90 0.93 -42.06
C PRO A 28 11.74 -0.07 -42.08
N SER A 29 11.40 -0.59 -40.91
CA SER A 29 10.17 -1.35 -40.64
C SER A 29 9.23 -0.50 -39.77
N PRO A 30 7.90 -0.60 -39.94
CA PRO A 30 6.90 0.37 -39.51
C PRO A 30 6.80 0.55 -37.98
N PRO A 31 6.29 1.70 -37.51
CA PRO A 31 6.39 2.12 -36.11
C PRO A 31 5.65 1.16 -35.17
N SER A 32 6.39 0.62 -34.21
CA SER A 32 5.87 -0.13 -33.08
C SER A 32 4.97 0.74 -32.22
N GLU A 33 3.78 0.23 -31.96
CA GLU A 33 2.77 0.79 -31.06
C GLU A 33 3.35 1.07 -29.65
N PRO A 34 2.95 2.17 -29.00
CA PRO A 34 3.41 2.49 -27.65
C PRO A 34 2.86 1.46 -26.65
N PRO A 35 3.61 1.14 -25.58
CA PRO A 35 3.21 0.14 -24.59
C PRO A 35 1.88 0.52 -23.96
N GLU A 36 0.96 -0.45 -23.95
CA GLU A 36 -0.36 -0.38 -23.33
C GLU A 36 -0.30 0.35 -21.98
N HIS A 37 -1.00 1.47 -21.92
CA HIS A 37 -1.35 2.17 -20.70
C HIS A 37 -2.35 1.29 -19.92
N LYS A 38 -1.87 0.22 -19.29
CA LYS A 38 -2.62 -0.54 -18.28
C LYS A 38 -3.05 0.45 -17.22
N SER A 39 -4.32 0.81 -17.35
CA SER A 39 -4.91 1.98 -16.76
C SER A 39 -4.66 1.99 -15.25
N ARG A 40 -4.14 3.09 -14.74
CA ARG A 40 -4.06 3.40 -13.30
C ARG A 40 -5.41 3.17 -12.59
N TRP A 41 -6.52 3.18 -13.35
CA TRP A 41 -7.86 2.78 -12.95
C TRP A 41 -8.00 1.32 -12.49
N GLN A 42 -7.38 0.34 -13.17
CA GLN A 42 -7.48 -1.07 -12.79
C GLN A 42 -6.75 -1.36 -11.47
N MET A 43 -5.62 -0.69 -11.20
CA MET A 43 -4.93 -0.81 -9.91
C MET A 43 -5.74 -0.19 -8.76
N LEU A 44 -6.38 0.96 -8.99
CA LEU A 44 -7.25 1.59 -8.00
C LEU A 44 -8.46 0.72 -7.66
N LEU A 45 -9.08 0.06 -8.65
CA LEU A 45 -10.22 -0.84 -8.40
C LEU A 45 -9.84 -2.05 -7.53
N ASN A 46 -8.72 -2.72 -7.82
CA ASN A 46 -8.29 -3.89 -7.04
C ASN A 46 -7.81 -3.51 -5.63
N TRP A 47 -7.18 -2.34 -5.46
CA TRP A 47 -6.82 -1.82 -4.14
C TRP A 47 -8.06 -1.47 -3.29
N MET A 48 -9.13 -1.01 -3.93
CA MET A 48 -10.37 -0.61 -3.26
C MET A 48 -11.22 -1.82 -2.80
N GLN A 49 -11.01 -3.02 -3.35
CA GLN A 49 -11.76 -4.23 -2.96
C GLN A 49 -11.28 -4.87 -1.65
N ASN A 50 -9.99 -4.76 -1.31
CA ASN A 50 -9.46 -5.40 -0.10
C ASN A 50 -9.69 -4.58 1.19
N ASN A 51 -10.07 -3.29 1.07
CA ASN A 51 -10.18 -2.38 2.20
C ASN A 51 -11.55 -1.70 2.25
N LYS A 52 -12.56 -2.41 2.80
CA LYS A 52 -13.95 -1.90 2.97
C LYS A 52 -14.03 -0.51 3.59
N ARG A 53 -13.11 -0.16 4.50
CA ARG A 53 -13.06 1.16 5.16
C ARG A 53 -12.64 2.28 4.21
N VAL A 54 -11.74 2.00 3.26
CA VAL A 54 -11.27 2.98 2.28
C VAL A 54 -12.33 3.21 1.21
N THR A 55 -13.04 2.17 0.77
CA THR A 55 -14.17 2.29 -0.16
C THR A 55 -15.24 3.22 0.40
N VAL A 56 -15.58 3.09 1.68
CA VAL A 56 -16.56 3.96 2.35
C VAL A 56 -16.11 5.42 2.33
N VAL A 57 -14.83 5.70 2.64
CA VAL A 57 -14.29 7.07 2.64
C VAL A 57 -14.29 7.67 1.22
N VAL A 58 -13.91 6.91 0.20
CA VAL A 58 -13.88 7.39 -1.19
C VAL A 58 -15.29 7.67 -1.72
N VAL A 59 -16.26 6.81 -1.40
CA VAL A 59 -17.68 7.03 -1.76
C VAL A 59 -18.23 8.28 -1.06
N LEU A 60 -17.89 8.49 0.22
CA LEU A 60 -18.31 9.69 0.96
C LEU A 60 -17.76 10.97 0.31
N ILE A 61 -16.49 10.98 -0.07
CA ILE A 61 -15.85 12.11 -0.76
C ILE A 61 -16.54 12.36 -2.12
N ALA A 62 -16.84 11.32 -2.89
CA ALA A 62 -17.53 11.45 -4.17
C ALA A 62 -18.94 12.05 -4.02
N VAL A 63 -19.69 11.64 -2.99
CA VAL A 63 -21.02 12.20 -2.70
C VAL A 63 -20.93 13.68 -2.31
N VAL A 64 -19.94 14.06 -1.50
CA VAL A 64 -19.71 15.46 -1.12
C VAL A 64 -19.37 16.32 -2.35
N LEU A 65 -18.54 15.83 -3.27
CA LEU A 65 -18.21 16.55 -4.50
C LEU A 65 -19.43 16.74 -5.41
N ILE A 66 -20.26 15.71 -5.57
CA ILE A 66 -21.50 15.82 -6.37
C ILE A 66 -22.48 16.81 -5.74
N ALA A 67 -22.62 16.81 -4.41
CA ALA A 67 -23.45 17.79 -3.70
C ALA A 67 -22.93 19.22 -3.88
N PHE A 68 -21.61 19.42 -3.91
CA PHE A 68 -20.98 20.73 -4.11
C PHE A 68 -21.18 21.24 -5.54
N GLU A 69 -21.04 20.36 -6.54
CA GLU A 69 -21.29 20.67 -7.96
C GLU A 69 -22.74 21.12 -8.18
N PHE A 70 -23.71 20.49 -7.49
CA PHE A 70 -25.12 20.82 -7.63
C PHE A 70 -25.55 22.07 -6.85
N MET A 71 -24.74 22.53 -5.89
CA MET A 71 -25.08 23.64 -4.99
C MET A 71 -24.44 24.98 -5.41
N THR A 72 -23.73 25.03 -6.55
CA THR A 72 -23.28 26.28 -7.18
C THR A 72 -24.17 26.63 -8.39
N PRO A 73 -25.34 27.28 -8.19
CA PRO A 73 -26.13 27.77 -9.31
C PRO A 73 -25.32 28.84 -10.05
N SER A 74 -24.85 28.51 -11.25
CA SER A 74 -24.34 29.47 -12.23
C SER A 74 -25.46 30.44 -12.60
N ASN A 75 -25.55 31.55 -11.89
CA ASN A 75 -26.36 32.71 -12.28
C ASN A 75 -25.71 33.38 -13.50
N LYS A 76 -26.00 32.86 -14.69
CA LYS A 76 -25.71 33.55 -15.95
C LYS A 76 -26.75 34.66 -16.14
N ILE A 77 -26.40 35.86 -15.69
CA ILE A 77 -27.08 37.11 -16.06
C ILE A 77 -26.96 37.23 -17.59
N LYS A 78 -28.09 37.18 -18.30
CA LYS A 78 -28.14 37.47 -19.74
C LYS A 78 -27.95 38.98 -19.92
N PRO A 79 -27.05 39.46 -20.79
CA PRO A 79 -26.99 40.87 -21.13
C PRO A 79 -28.27 41.27 -21.87
N VAL A 80 -28.96 42.27 -21.32
CA VAL A 80 -30.10 42.93 -21.96
C VAL A 80 -29.61 43.58 -23.26
N SER A 81 -30.34 43.32 -24.35
CA SER A 81 -30.14 43.94 -25.66
C SER A 81 -30.51 45.41 -25.56
N THR A 82 -29.53 46.29 -25.79
CA THR A 82 -29.76 47.73 -26.00
C THR A 82 -30.28 47.94 -27.42
N GLU A 83 -31.59 48.09 -27.55
CA GLU A 83 -32.24 48.68 -28.73
C GLU A 83 -32.31 50.20 -28.52
N PRO A 84 -31.87 51.03 -29.48
CA PRO A 84 -31.89 52.49 -29.33
C PRO A 84 -33.32 53.01 -29.52
N VAL A 85 -33.99 53.34 -28.42
CA VAL A 85 -35.26 54.08 -28.44
C VAL A 85 -34.99 55.54 -28.79
N ALA A 86 -35.69 56.03 -29.81
CA ALA A 86 -35.66 57.41 -30.26
C ALA A 86 -36.08 58.38 -29.14
N VAL A 87 -35.31 59.45 -29.00
CA VAL A 87 -35.52 60.58 -28.09
C VAL A 87 -36.83 61.31 -28.40
N GLN A 88 -37.76 61.34 -27.43
CA GLN A 88 -38.83 62.35 -27.33
C GLN A 88 -38.59 63.25 -26.11
N PRO A 89 -39.06 64.51 -26.12
CA PRO A 89 -38.72 65.51 -25.11
C PRO A 89 -39.29 65.18 -23.72
N THR A 90 -38.45 65.29 -22.70
CA THR A 90 -38.74 65.02 -21.29
C THR A 90 -39.48 66.18 -20.61
N VAL A 91 -40.65 65.87 -20.04
CA VAL A 91 -41.27 66.64 -18.94
C VAL A 91 -40.63 66.22 -17.60
N PRO A 92 -40.49 67.12 -16.61
CA PRO A 92 -39.82 66.82 -15.35
C PRO A 92 -40.73 65.94 -14.47
N VAL A 93 -40.35 64.68 -14.30
CA VAL A 93 -41.01 63.72 -13.41
C VAL A 93 -40.39 63.85 -12.00
N PRO A 94 -41.18 63.92 -10.91
CA PRO A 94 -40.65 63.97 -9.55
C PRO A 94 -39.87 62.68 -9.21
N PRO A 95 -38.86 62.75 -8.34
CA PRO A 95 -38.01 61.61 -8.01
C PRO A 95 -38.83 60.47 -7.43
N ASN A 96 -38.77 59.32 -8.10
CA ASN A 96 -39.55 58.14 -7.76
C ASN A 96 -38.96 57.51 -6.48
N PRO A 97 -39.70 57.42 -5.35
CA PRO A 97 -39.16 57.01 -4.05
C PRO A 97 -38.54 55.60 -4.03
N GLN A 98 -38.94 54.74 -4.97
CA GLN A 98 -38.42 53.37 -5.10
C GLN A 98 -36.91 53.31 -5.43
N VAL A 99 -36.36 54.32 -6.11
CA VAL A 99 -34.93 54.35 -6.44
C VAL A 99 -34.09 54.65 -5.19
N VAL A 100 -34.65 55.39 -4.23
CA VAL A 100 -33.99 55.74 -2.97
C VAL A 100 -33.93 54.54 -2.04
N ASP A 101 -35.03 53.75 -1.97
CA ASP A 101 -35.05 52.50 -1.22
C ASP A 101 -34.05 51.48 -1.80
N GLN A 102 -33.96 51.36 -3.13
CA GLN A 102 -32.97 50.51 -3.79
C GLN A 102 -31.53 50.93 -3.49
N LEU A 103 -31.24 52.24 -3.42
CA LEU A 103 -29.92 52.73 -3.04
C LEU A 103 -29.57 52.39 -1.59
N ASN A 104 -30.53 52.49 -0.68
CA ASN A 104 -30.33 52.16 0.73
C ASN A 104 -30.11 50.65 0.95
N THR A 105 -30.79 49.80 0.18
CA THR A 105 -30.54 48.35 0.21
C THR A 105 -29.16 48.00 -0.35
N LEU A 106 -28.76 48.60 -1.47
CA LEU A 106 -27.42 48.41 -2.05
C LEU A 106 -26.31 48.84 -1.09
N ASN A 107 -26.52 49.92 -0.34
CA ASN A 107 -25.55 50.39 0.66
C ASN A 107 -25.46 49.44 1.87
N SER A 108 -26.59 48.88 2.31
CA SER A 108 -26.62 47.87 3.37
C SER A 108 -25.98 46.54 2.93
N ASP A 109 -26.20 46.14 1.67
CA ASP A 109 -25.57 44.96 1.08
C ASP A 109 -24.05 45.14 0.94
N ALA A 110 -23.59 46.34 0.56
CA ALA A 110 -22.17 46.68 0.51
C ALA A 110 -21.51 46.58 1.90
N GLN A 111 -22.18 47.07 2.95
CA GLN A 111 -21.68 46.94 4.33
C GLN A 111 -21.65 45.47 4.80
N THR A 112 -22.67 44.69 4.46
CA THR A 112 -22.74 43.26 4.80
C THR A 112 -21.63 42.48 4.10
N ASN A 113 -21.41 42.75 2.82
CA ASN A 113 -20.32 42.14 2.04
C ASN A 113 -18.95 42.53 2.61
N GLN A 114 -18.75 43.77 3.07
CA GLN A 114 -17.50 44.18 3.71
C GLN A 114 -17.25 43.41 5.02
N ALA A 115 -18.29 43.21 5.83
CA ALA A 115 -18.19 42.40 7.05
C ALA A 115 -17.87 40.94 6.73
N ALA A 116 -18.51 40.36 5.71
CA ALA A 116 -18.23 39.00 5.26
C ALA A 116 -16.79 38.83 4.75
N ILE A 117 -16.25 39.81 4.02
CA ILE A 117 -14.85 39.80 3.55
C ILE A 117 -13.88 39.82 4.74
N ASN A 118 -14.14 40.66 5.75
CA ASN A 118 -13.31 40.72 6.95
C ASN A 118 -13.35 39.39 7.73
N GLN A 119 -14.51 38.73 7.76
CA GLN A 119 -14.66 37.42 8.39
C GLN A 119 -13.95 36.30 7.59
N LEU A 120 -13.99 36.34 6.25
CA LEU A 120 -13.24 35.40 5.43
C LEU A 120 -11.73 35.62 5.59
N GLN A 121 -11.27 36.87 5.73
CA GLN A 121 -9.86 37.15 6.03
C GLN A 121 -9.42 36.54 7.36
N SER A 122 -10.21 36.66 8.42
CA SER A 122 -9.86 36.05 9.71
C SER A 122 -9.86 34.52 9.64
N GLN A 123 -10.79 33.92 8.91
CA GLN A 123 -10.81 32.47 8.67
C GLN A 123 -9.60 31.99 7.87
N ILE A 124 -9.14 32.74 6.88
CA ILE A 124 -7.94 32.41 6.10
C ILE A 124 -6.69 32.51 6.97
N GLU A 125 -6.59 33.51 7.83
CA GLU A 125 -5.46 33.66 8.75
C GLU A 125 -5.40 32.49 9.75
N ASP A 126 -6.56 32.07 10.27
CA ASP A 126 -6.65 30.91 11.16
C ASP A 126 -6.29 29.60 10.44
N LEU A 127 -6.82 29.38 9.23
CA LEU A 127 -6.44 28.24 8.39
C LEU A 127 -4.93 28.22 8.08
N ARG A 128 -4.34 29.38 7.80
CA ARG A 128 -2.90 29.50 7.55
C ARG A 128 -2.09 29.15 8.80
N SER A 129 -2.54 29.58 9.98
CA SER A 129 -1.95 29.21 11.27
C SER A 129 -2.04 27.69 11.50
N GLN A 130 -3.23 27.11 11.29
CA GLN A 130 -3.44 25.66 11.43
C GLN A 130 -2.56 24.85 10.47
N VAL A 131 -2.42 25.28 9.22
CA VAL A 131 -1.53 24.64 8.23
C VAL A 131 -0.07 24.75 8.64
N ALA A 132 0.37 25.90 9.17
CA ALA A 132 1.73 26.05 9.68
C ALA A 132 1.99 25.12 10.88
N GLN A 133 1.03 25.02 11.80
CA GLN A 133 1.10 24.11 12.95
C GLN A 133 1.10 22.64 12.53
N ALA A 134 0.26 22.26 11.56
CA ALA A 134 0.24 20.92 11.00
C ALA A 134 1.59 20.56 10.35
N ASN A 135 2.16 21.47 9.55
CA ASN A 135 3.49 21.27 8.96
C ASN A 135 4.59 21.12 10.01
N ALA A 136 4.56 21.91 11.09
CA ALA A 136 5.50 21.77 12.19
C ALA A 136 5.36 20.39 12.88
N SER A 137 4.14 19.93 13.12
CA SER A 137 3.88 18.60 13.70
C SER A 137 4.35 17.46 12.79
N GLN A 138 4.19 17.61 11.46
CA GLN A 138 4.66 16.65 10.48
C GLN A 138 6.19 16.56 10.48
N ALA A 139 6.88 17.69 10.60
CA ALA A 139 8.35 17.73 10.71
C ALA A 139 8.85 17.08 12.01
N GLN A 140 8.13 17.25 13.12
CA GLN A 140 8.47 16.57 14.38
C GLN A 140 8.25 15.06 14.28
N LEU A 141 7.15 14.62 13.66
CA LEU A 141 6.88 13.20 13.43
C LEU A 141 7.95 12.57 12.56
N SER A 142 8.39 13.21 11.47
CA SER A 142 9.43 12.66 10.59
C SER A 142 10.78 12.52 11.32
N GLN A 143 11.14 13.48 12.18
CA GLN A 143 12.32 13.39 13.04
C GLN A 143 12.21 12.22 14.04
N SER A 144 11.04 12.06 14.68
CA SER A 144 10.80 10.95 15.61
C SER A 144 10.90 9.58 14.92
N LEU A 145 10.37 9.46 13.69
CA LEU A 145 10.47 8.24 12.88
C LEU A 145 11.93 7.94 12.50
N THR A 146 12.72 8.97 12.21
CA THR A 146 14.15 8.80 11.91
C THR A 146 14.90 8.29 13.14
N LEU A 147 14.64 8.87 14.31
CA LEU A 147 15.21 8.42 15.59
C LEU A 147 14.81 6.98 15.93
N LEU A 148 13.53 6.64 15.80
CA LEU A 148 13.02 5.28 16.02
C LEU A 148 13.65 4.28 15.05
N THR A 149 13.81 4.66 13.78
CA THR A 149 14.45 3.79 12.77
C THR A 149 15.91 3.53 13.12
N GLU A 150 16.65 4.55 13.57
CA GLU A 150 18.04 4.39 13.99
C GLU A 150 18.15 3.53 15.26
N GLN A 151 17.23 3.70 16.22
CA GLN A 151 17.16 2.85 17.42
C GLN A 151 16.83 1.40 17.07
N ILE A 152 15.89 1.16 16.16
CA ILE A 152 15.55 -0.19 15.69
C ILE A 152 16.76 -0.81 14.99
N LYS A 153 17.49 -0.03 14.18
CA LYS A 153 18.71 -0.49 13.50
C LYS A 153 19.80 -0.85 14.51
N ASP A 154 20.05 -0.01 15.52
CA ASP A 154 21.01 -0.28 16.60
C ASP A 154 20.63 -1.51 17.45
N LEU A 155 19.34 -1.68 17.74
CA LEU A 155 18.86 -2.89 18.42
C LEU A 155 19.01 -4.13 17.53
N THR A 156 18.74 -4.01 16.22
CA THR A 156 18.90 -5.12 15.27
C THR A 156 20.36 -5.53 15.12
N THR A 157 21.31 -4.59 15.10
CA THR A 157 22.75 -4.89 15.07
C THR A 157 23.25 -5.47 16.38
N LYS A 158 22.71 -5.04 17.52
CA LYS A 158 23.02 -5.64 18.84
C LYS A 158 22.44 -7.05 19.00
N LEU A 159 21.27 -7.32 18.43
CA LEU A 159 20.60 -8.63 18.49
C LEU A 159 21.11 -9.62 17.42
N HIS A 160 21.70 -9.13 16.33
CA HIS A 160 22.39 -9.94 15.34
C HIS A 160 23.89 -9.60 15.33
N PRO A 161 24.71 -10.15 16.26
CA PRO A 161 26.14 -10.10 16.07
C PRO A 161 26.45 -10.78 14.72
N SER A 162 27.06 -9.97 13.84
CA SER A 162 27.61 -10.37 12.55
C SER A 162 28.24 -11.75 12.67
N LYS A 163 27.75 -12.72 11.88
CA LYS A 163 28.46 -13.98 11.63
C LYS A 163 29.74 -13.66 10.87
N THR A 164 30.73 -13.12 11.55
CA THR A 164 32.10 -13.15 11.07
C THR A 164 32.52 -14.61 11.06
N ALA A 165 32.84 -15.07 9.85
CA ALA A 165 33.32 -16.41 9.56
C ALA A 165 34.49 -16.77 10.48
N THR A 166 34.18 -17.50 11.53
CA THR A 166 35.11 -18.29 12.31
C THR A 166 34.42 -19.64 12.45
N ALA A 167 35.08 -20.69 11.96
CA ALA A 167 34.60 -22.05 11.99
C ALA A 167 34.46 -22.52 13.45
N PHE A 168 33.35 -22.15 14.09
CA PHE A 168 32.95 -22.68 15.37
C PHE A 168 32.17 -23.97 15.10
N LYS A 169 32.66 -25.09 15.65
CA LYS A 169 31.85 -26.29 15.85
C LYS A 169 30.54 -25.85 16.51
N VAL A 170 29.45 -25.89 15.75
CA VAL A 170 28.11 -25.64 16.25
C VAL A 170 27.87 -26.62 17.41
N PRO A 171 27.58 -26.14 18.64
CA PRO A 171 26.97 -26.98 19.64
C PRO A 171 25.62 -27.38 19.07
N VAL A 172 25.48 -28.63 18.66
CA VAL A 172 24.20 -29.19 18.19
C VAL A 172 23.17 -28.89 19.28
N PRO A 173 22.16 -28.04 19.03
CA PRO A 173 21.10 -27.82 20.00
C PRO A 173 20.45 -29.17 20.28
N ALA A 174 20.19 -29.46 21.55
CA ALA A 174 19.62 -30.74 21.96
C ALA A 174 18.39 -31.07 21.10
N PRO A 175 18.23 -32.34 20.66
CA PRO A 175 17.11 -32.73 19.83
C PRO A 175 15.82 -32.51 20.62
N ILE A 176 14.98 -31.59 20.15
CA ILE A 176 13.64 -31.38 20.70
C ILE A 176 12.80 -32.54 20.18
N VAL A 177 12.35 -33.40 21.09
CA VAL A 177 11.46 -34.51 20.75
C VAL A 177 10.04 -34.01 20.91
N PHE A 178 9.22 -34.25 19.88
CA PHE A 178 7.79 -33.96 19.93
C PHE A 178 7.02 -35.26 20.11
N HIS A 179 5.98 -35.20 20.93
CA HIS A 179 5.03 -36.28 21.15
C HIS A 179 3.63 -35.82 20.76
N LEU A 180 2.86 -36.72 20.14
CA LEU A 180 1.45 -36.46 19.84
C LEU A 180 0.64 -36.64 21.13
N ARG A 181 -0.20 -35.64 21.46
CA ARG A 181 -1.12 -35.69 22.60
C ARG A 181 -2.56 -35.90 22.19
N ALA A 182 -2.97 -35.26 21.11
CA ALA A 182 -4.29 -35.45 20.53
C ALA A 182 -4.25 -35.25 19.02
N ILE A 183 -5.15 -35.90 18.30
CA ILE A 183 -5.30 -35.73 16.85
C ILE A 183 -6.77 -35.73 16.48
N VAL A 184 -7.12 -34.81 15.60
CA VAL A 184 -8.43 -34.68 14.97
C VAL A 184 -8.18 -34.57 13.46
N PRO A 185 -9.10 -35.01 12.60
CA PRO A 185 -8.95 -34.83 11.15
C PRO A 185 -8.59 -33.38 10.80
N GLY A 186 -7.39 -33.19 10.22
CA GLY A 186 -6.86 -31.88 9.82
C GLY A 186 -6.07 -31.11 10.88
N ARG A 187 -6.03 -31.54 12.15
CA ARG A 187 -5.27 -30.86 13.22
C ARG A 187 -4.71 -31.83 14.26
N ALA A 188 -3.47 -31.63 14.65
CA ALA A 188 -2.81 -32.38 15.71
C ALA A 188 -2.37 -31.44 16.84
N TRP A 189 -2.45 -31.92 18.08
CA TRP A 189 -1.82 -31.28 19.24
C TRP A 189 -0.57 -32.04 19.55
N ILE A 190 0.57 -31.39 19.32
CA ILE A 190 1.89 -31.91 19.65
C ILE A 190 2.40 -31.26 20.93
N VAL A 191 3.24 -31.97 21.65
CA VAL A 191 3.90 -31.49 22.86
C VAL A 191 5.40 -31.65 22.67
N SER A 192 6.14 -30.57 22.79
CA SER A 192 7.61 -30.62 22.78
C SER A 192 8.17 -31.14 24.10
N SER A 193 9.43 -31.54 24.10
CA SER A 193 10.15 -32.01 25.29
C SER A 193 10.23 -31.00 26.44
N ASP A 194 9.94 -29.72 26.18
CA ASP A 194 9.83 -28.65 27.17
C ASP A 194 8.42 -28.55 27.80
N GLY A 195 7.48 -29.39 27.38
CA GLY A 195 6.10 -29.42 27.87
C GLY A 195 5.16 -28.42 27.21
N LEU A 196 5.61 -27.64 26.21
CA LEU A 196 4.75 -26.75 25.46
C LEU A 196 3.87 -27.54 24.50
N SER A 197 2.55 -27.29 24.54
CA SER A 197 1.61 -27.89 23.61
C SER A 197 1.25 -26.90 22.51
N GLU A 198 1.42 -27.32 21.27
CA GLU A 198 1.11 -26.54 20.08
C GLU A 198 0.15 -27.30 19.17
N SER A 199 -0.80 -26.59 18.57
CA SER A 199 -1.69 -27.17 17.57
C SER A 199 -1.12 -26.94 16.17
N VAL A 200 -0.95 -28.00 15.41
CA VAL A 200 -0.38 -27.97 14.06
C VAL A 200 -1.36 -28.56 13.05
N SER A 201 -1.39 -27.96 11.87
CA SER A 201 -2.17 -28.38 10.71
C SER A 201 -1.28 -28.52 9.48
N VAL A 202 -1.79 -29.12 8.41
CA VAL A 202 -1.02 -29.32 7.17
C VAL A 202 -0.54 -27.97 6.64
N GLY A 203 0.77 -27.83 6.41
CA GLY A 203 1.41 -26.58 6.00
C GLY A 203 2.05 -25.79 7.13
N ASP A 204 1.78 -26.11 8.40
CA ASP A 204 2.41 -25.43 9.54
C ASP A 204 3.86 -25.91 9.73
N SER A 205 4.73 -25.02 10.20
CA SER A 205 6.14 -25.30 10.42
C SER A 205 6.41 -25.71 11.87
N VAL A 206 6.92 -26.92 12.06
CA VAL A 206 7.36 -27.45 13.35
C VAL A 206 8.88 -27.26 13.49
N PRO A 207 9.36 -26.64 14.59
CA PRO A 207 10.79 -26.49 14.84
C PRO A 207 11.53 -27.84 14.76
N GLN A 208 12.69 -27.88 14.10
CA GLN A 208 13.52 -29.08 13.87
C GLN A 208 12.91 -30.20 13.00
N TYR A 209 11.58 -30.22 12.79
CA TYR A 209 10.89 -31.26 12.02
C TYR A 209 10.42 -30.76 10.64
N GLY A 210 10.41 -29.44 10.41
CA GLY A 210 10.00 -28.84 9.14
C GLY A 210 8.49 -28.70 9.03
N THR A 211 7.97 -28.66 7.82
CA THR A 211 6.54 -28.41 7.55
C THR A 211 5.72 -29.68 7.67
N VAL A 212 4.53 -29.61 8.27
CA VAL A 212 3.59 -30.72 8.34
C VAL A 212 3.07 -31.04 6.93
N GLN A 213 3.35 -32.24 6.43
CA GLN A 213 2.85 -32.72 5.14
C GLN A 213 1.48 -33.37 5.26
N THR A 214 1.33 -34.24 6.26
CA THR A 214 0.11 -35.04 6.44
C THR A 214 -0.19 -35.21 7.92
N VAL A 215 -1.46 -35.00 8.29
CA VAL A 215 -2.02 -35.32 9.60
C VAL A 215 -2.98 -36.50 9.42
N ASP A 216 -2.55 -37.70 9.80
CA ASP A 216 -3.37 -38.91 9.69
C ASP A 216 -4.01 -39.23 11.05
N ALA A 217 -5.27 -38.82 11.21
CA ALA A 217 -6.04 -39.05 12.42
C ALA A 217 -6.39 -40.53 12.64
N ASN A 218 -6.42 -41.36 11.59
CA ASN A 218 -6.74 -42.77 11.71
C ASN A 218 -5.57 -43.56 12.31
N ARG A 219 -4.34 -43.16 11.95
CA ARG A 219 -3.11 -43.82 12.41
C ARG A 219 -2.44 -43.12 13.58
N GLY A 220 -2.91 -41.94 13.98
CA GLY A 220 -2.31 -41.19 15.06
C GLY A 220 -0.88 -40.73 14.76
N LEU A 221 -0.62 -40.32 13.51
CA LEU A 221 0.71 -39.90 13.09
C LEU A 221 0.67 -38.57 12.33
N VAL A 222 1.76 -37.81 12.51
CA VAL A 222 2.01 -36.58 11.78
C VAL A 222 3.32 -36.74 11.01
N LEU A 223 3.23 -36.62 9.68
CA LEU A 223 4.38 -36.68 8.79
C LEU A 223 4.87 -35.26 8.49
N THR A 224 6.16 -35.03 8.65
CA THR A 224 6.79 -33.73 8.40
C THR A 224 7.76 -33.77 7.22
N SER A 225 8.11 -32.60 6.68
CA SER A 225 8.97 -32.48 5.50
C SER A 225 10.41 -32.94 5.73
N SER A 226 10.84 -33.05 6.98
CA SER A 226 12.11 -33.69 7.33
C SER A 226 12.09 -35.22 7.23
N GLY A 227 10.93 -35.83 6.97
CA GLY A 227 10.73 -37.29 6.99
C GLY A 227 10.58 -37.88 8.41
N LYS A 228 10.54 -37.04 9.45
CA LYS A 228 10.28 -37.46 10.82
C LYS A 228 8.78 -37.68 11.02
N VAL A 229 8.43 -38.72 11.79
CA VAL A 229 7.05 -39.05 12.14
C VAL A 229 6.85 -38.79 13.62
N ILE A 230 5.88 -37.95 13.96
CA ILE A 230 5.45 -37.71 15.33
C ILE A 230 4.29 -38.65 15.62
N THR A 231 4.42 -39.44 16.68
CA THR A 231 3.42 -40.41 17.15
C THR A 231 3.15 -40.18 18.64
N TYR A 232 2.14 -40.86 19.18
CA TYR A 232 1.83 -40.79 20.60
C TYR A 232 3.04 -41.14 21.46
N GLY A 233 3.29 -40.32 22.48
CA GLY A 233 4.35 -40.60 23.44
C GLY A 233 4.03 -41.86 24.25
N VAL A 234 5.06 -42.59 24.68
CA VAL A 234 4.95 -43.86 25.41
C VAL A 234 4.24 -43.75 26.78
N ASN A 235 3.82 -42.54 27.18
CA ASN A 235 3.14 -42.24 28.44
C ASN A 235 1.74 -41.61 28.26
N ASP A 236 1.22 -41.48 27.03
CA ASP A 236 -0.16 -41.05 26.77
C ASP A 236 -1.01 -42.31 26.49
N HIS A 237 -1.55 -42.89 27.57
CA HIS A 237 -2.55 -43.96 27.53
C HIS A 237 -3.86 -43.49 28.19
#